data_AF-A0A5J4XUA1-F1
#
_entry.id   AF-A0A5J4XUA1-F1
#
_cell.length_a   1.000
_cell.length_b   1.000
_cell.length_c   1.000
_cell.angle_alpha   90.00
_cell.angle_beta   90.00
_cell.angle_gamma   90.00
#
_symmetry.space_group_name_H-M   'P 1'
#
loop_
_entity.id
_entity.type
_entity.pdbx_description
1 polymer ?
#
loop_
_entity_poly.entity_id
_entity_poly.type
_entity_poly.pdbx_seq_one_letter_code
_entity_poly.pdbx_strand_id
1 'polypeptide(L)'
;MSTFCPAPSWDQTLEILDGFEQYMDATPNVPAASFAAQGFRSAPGVDNTADSSFDTLPQQLSSREVTKRNNRIAQKRFRERRKVKSQTLEAELAETKAQLEELKARQKQLETRNTLLEKIMQFNKQGLQQAHVEDKDQALPDIRKEHGIEWASDPLLAQLSQIPSLTLTIWDDKEQSIPVKELGSMSLPEFAKLYSARLILLGMQEYIRKLGTCLVDLSADNQNRDATQRLQKWVTEVNSIFAITCICKQSGLASFRCSKMDDATILPDTPPSDALYHEIMEAMDHSEEQIQDLMLVRRLFCAQMGQLARDREALLNKLSSVNRVDVNVLMYANDRLAQLTHLTMQLHHQAAAEFQMYLQLAAAFYRGIHTSRQLAAAMVHAYPHTPSYHMLEKLAKNRGEPSMEQLAADTSVDGLQHAANWEQVETYLQKITMNNMHEYVPILGRTN
;
A
#
# COMPACT_ATOMS: atom_id res chain seq x y z
N MET A 1 6.99 29.64 46.41
CA MET A 1 7.65 28.57 45.63
C MET A 1 6.59 27.96 44.71
N SER A 2 6.43 28.52 43.51
CA SER A 2 5.49 28.02 42.51
C SER A 2 6.22 27.00 41.63
N THR A 3 5.77 25.75 41.69
CA THR A 3 6.21 24.67 40.81
C THR A 3 5.71 24.95 39.40
N PHE A 4 6.64 25.39 38.54
CA PHE A 4 6.45 25.48 37.10
C PHE A 4 6.28 24.05 36.55
N CYS A 5 5.09 23.70 36.08
CA CYS A 5 4.93 22.51 35.24
C CYS A 5 5.54 22.82 33.87
N PRO A 6 6.49 22.02 33.36
CA PRO A 6 6.97 22.18 31.99
C PRO A 6 5.81 21.89 31.03
N ALA A 7 5.65 22.75 30.03
CA ALA A 7 4.73 22.53 28.92
C ALA A 7 5.10 21.22 28.19
N PRO A 8 4.13 20.45 27.68
CA PRO A 8 4.40 19.25 26.88
C PRO A 8 5.29 19.63 25.68
N SER A 9 6.37 18.86 25.45
CA SER A 9 7.29 19.08 24.34
C SER A 9 6.58 18.77 23.01
N TRP A 10 6.70 19.69 22.06
CA TRP A 10 6.12 19.61 20.71
C TRP A 10 6.88 18.64 19.77
N ASP A 11 7.62 17.68 20.35
CA ASP A 11 8.49 16.72 19.64
C ASP A 11 7.77 15.48 19.07
N GLN A 12 6.44 15.44 19.08
CA GLN A 12 5.67 14.30 18.52
C GLN A 12 5.81 14.19 16.98
N THR A 13 6.18 15.26 16.31
CA THR A 13 6.53 15.24 14.88
C THR A 13 7.91 14.62 14.62
N LEU A 14 8.80 14.63 15.62
CA LEU A 14 10.00 13.82 15.60
C LEU A 14 9.61 12.36 15.81
N GLU A 15 8.70 11.94 16.69
CA GLU A 15 8.28 10.51 16.80
C GLU A 15 7.66 9.91 15.51
N ILE A 16 6.97 10.70 14.67
CA ILE A 16 6.52 10.25 13.34
C ILE A 16 7.71 10.03 12.38
N LEU A 17 8.86 10.65 12.64
CA LEU A 17 10.11 10.57 11.88
C LEU A 17 11.27 9.83 12.62
N ASP A 18 11.23 9.60 13.93
CA ASP A 18 12.30 9.03 14.77
C ASP A 18 12.28 7.50 14.70
N GLY A 19 11.11 6.92 14.38
CA GLY A 19 11.04 5.55 13.89
C GLY A 19 11.78 5.33 12.56
N PHE A 20 12.21 6.39 11.87
CA PHE A 20 12.99 6.31 10.63
C PHE A 20 14.51 6.33 10.84
N GLU A 21 15.02 6.85 11.96
CA GLU A 21 16.49 6.97 12.15
C GLU A 21 17.19 5.67 12.57
N GLN A 22 16.45 4.65 13.06
CA GLN A 22 17.04 3.40 13.58
C GLN A 22 17.59 2.41 12.52
N TYR A 23 17.57 2.74 11.23
CA TYR A 23 18.03 1.85 10.14
C TYR A 23 19.32 2.31 9.43
N MET A 24 20.11 3.16 10.07
CA MET A 24 21.17 3.96 9.43
C MET A 24 22.54 3.32 9.17
N ASP A 25 22.85 2.07 9.55
CA ASP A 25 24.22 1.54 9.36
C ASP A 25 24.27 0.21 8.60
N ALA A 26 24.37 0.28 7.27
CA ALA A 26 25.29 -0.49 6.42
C ALA A 26 24.90 -0.44 4.94
N THR A 27 25.64 0.31 4.13
CA THR A 27 25.69 0.09 2.67
C THR A 27 27.13 0.05 2.17
N PRO A 28 27.59 -1.06 1.57
CA PRO A 28 28.80 -1.07 0.77
C PRO A 28 28.50 -0.67 -0.68
N ASN A 29 29.42 0.10 -1.26
CA ASN A 29 29.46 0.51 -2.67
C ASN A 29 29.53 -0.70 -3.62
N VAL A 30 28.72 -0.71 -4.69
CA VAL A 30 28.95 -1.54 -5.89
C VAL A 30 28.66 -0.71 -7.16
N PRO A 31 29.53 -0.75 -8.18
CA PRO A 31 29.42 0.09 -9.37
C PRO A 31 28.59 -0.54 -10.50
N ALA A 32 28.06 0.34 -11.35
CA ALA A 32 27.24 0.03 -12.51
C ALA A 32 27.98 -0.74 -13.61
N ALA A 33 27.37 -1.83 -14.09
CA ALA A 33 27.80 -2.53 -15.29
C ALA A 33 26.78 -2.34 -16.42
N SER A 34 27.23 -1.71 -17.50
CA SER A 34 26.53 -1.57 -18.78
C SER A 34 26.76 -2.81 -19.64
N PHE A 35 25.70 -3.39 -20.20
CA PHE A 35 25.80 -4.38 -21.27
C PHE A 35 25.01 -3.94 -22.50
N ALA A 36 25.75 -3.79 -23.60
CA ALA A 36 25.24 -3.61 -24.95
C ALA A 36 24.84 -4.97 -25.56
N ALA A 37 23.73 -5.01 -26.29
CA ALA A 37 23.35 -6.13 -27.12
C ALA A 37 23.13 -5.67 -28.57
N GLN A 38 24.02 -6.12 -29.45
CA GLN A 38 23.93 -6.00 -30.91
C GLN A 38 22.93 -7.04 -31.44
N GLY A 39 21.89 -6.58 -32.14
CA GLY A 39 20.94 -7.41 -32.87
C GLY A 39 21.29 -7.51 -34.35
N PHE A 40 21.53 -8.75 -34.81
CA PHE A 40 21.79 -9.13 -36.20
C PHE A 40 20.60 -8.81 -37.13
N ARG A 41 20.89 -8.19 -38.29
CA ARG A 41 19.96 -8.03 -39.42
C ARG A 41 19.91 -9.30 -40.28
N SER A 42 18.73 -9.87 -40.44
CA SER A 42 18.45 -10.94 -41.41
C SER A 42 17.92 -10.33 -42.72
N ALA A 43 18.47 -10.77 -43.84
CA ALA A 43 18.12 -10.34 -45.20
C ALA A 43 16.83 -11.00 -45.72
N PRO A 44 16.03 -10.32 -46.57
CA PRO A 44 14.87 -10.93 -47.23
C PRO A 44 15.28 -11.59 -48.55
N GLY A 45 14.86 -12.85 -48.73
CA GLY A 45 15.07 -13.64 -49.94
C GLY A 45 13.87 -13.58 -50.88
N VAL A 46 14.11 -12.97 -52.05
CA VAL A 46 13.74 -13.36 -53.42
C VAL A 46 12.39 -14.10 -53.63
N ASP A 47 11.42 -13.35 -54.17
CA ASP A 47 10.32 -13.85 -54.97
C ASP A 47 10.82 -14.30 -56.36
N ASN A 48 10.38 -15.47 -56.82
CA ASN A 48 10.48 -15.85 -58.23
C ASN A 48 9.25 -16.68 -58.64
N THR A 49 8.31 -15.97 -59.24
CA THR A 49 7.27 -16.45 -60.14
C THR A 49 7.83 -16.65 -61.54
N ALA A 50 7.69 -17.84 -62.13
CA ALA A 50 7.44 -18.01 -63.57
C ALA A 50 7.14 -19.48 -63.87
N ASP A 51 5.86 -19.71 -64.12
CA ASP A 51 5.24 -20.93 -64.63
C ASP A 51 5.50 -21.01 -66.14
N SER A 52 6.11 -22.09 -66.63
CA SER A 52 6.18 -22.36 -68.07
C SER A 52 5.85 -23.83 -68.36
N SER A 53 4.66 -23.99 -68.94
CA SER A 53 4.10 -25.20 -69.49
C SER A 53 4.81 -25.57 -70.80
N PHE A 54 5.53 -26.70 -70.80
CA PHE A 54 5.98 -27.36 -72.03
C PHE A 54 5.75 -28.87 -71.91
N ASP A 55 4.67 -29.33 -72.58
CA ASP A 55 4.39 -30.74 -72.81
C ASP A 55 5.51 -31.34 -73.65
N THR A 56 6.32 -32.19 -73.02
CA THR A 56 7.37 -32.95 -73.70
C THR A 56 7.15 -34.44 -73.46
N LEU A 57 7.02 -35.16 -74.57
CA LEU A 57 6.83 -36.61 -74.67
C LEU A 57 7.84 -37.40 -73.80
N PRO A 58 7.46 -38.58 -73.29
CA PRO A 58 8.25 -39.34 -72.33
C PRO A 58 9.50 -39.92 -72.99
N GLN A 59 10.62 -39.18 -72.95
CA GLN A 59 11.94 -39.76 -73.08
C GLN A 59 12.15 -40.75 -71.93
N GLN A 60 12.48 -42.00 -72.26
CA GLN A 60 12.86 -43.02 -71.29
C GLN A 60 14.07 -42.53 -70.50
N LEU A 61 13.80 -42.01 -69.29
CA LEU A 61 14.82 -41.55 -68.36
C LEU A 61 15.82 -42.68 -68.12
N SER A 62 17.10 -42.34 -68.21
CA SER A 62 18.17 -43.26 -67.85
C SER A 62 17.95 -43.74 -66.41
N SER A 63 18.23 -45.02 -66.13
CA SER A 63 18.16 -45.60 -64.77
C SER A 63 18.87 -44.72 -63.69
N ARG A 64 19.90 -43.99 -64.11
CA ARG A 64 20.63 -43.03 -63.27
C ARG A 64 19.80 -41.81 -62.87
N GLU A 65 18.90 -41.33 -63.74
CA GLU A 65 18.02 -40.18 -63.51
C GLU A 65 16.85 -40.54 -62.60
N VAL A 66 16.30 -41.76 -62.77
CA VAL A 66 15.27 -42.30 -61.87
C VAL A 66 15.81 -42.39 -60.44
N THR A 67 17.03 -42.90 -60.26
CA THR A 67 17.69 -42.96 -58.95
C THR A 67 17.91 -41.55 -58.34
N LYS A 68 18.35 -40.57 -59.14
CA LYS A 68 18.50 -39.17 -58.68
C LYS A 68 17.16 -38.57 -58.25
N ARG A 69 16.08 -38.80 -59.01
CA ARG A 69 14.73 -38.32 -58.69
C ARG A 69 14.22 -38.95 -57.39
N ASN A 70 14.41 -40.25 -57.22
CA ASN A 70 14.05 -40.97 -56.00
C ASN A 70 14.82 -40.44 -54.78
N ASN A 71 16.12 -40.18 -54.91
CA ASN A 71 16.92 -39.57 -53.84
C ASN A 71 16.44 -38.16 -53.47
N ARG A 72 16.07 -37.32 -54.46
CA ARG A 72 15.49 -35.99 -54.19
C ARG A 72 14.17 -36.10 -53.43
N ILE A 73 13.28 -37.01 -53.83
CA ILE A 73 12.00 -37.25 -53.15
C ILE A 73 12.25 -37.77 -51.72
N ALA A 74 13.18 -38.71 -51.54
CA ALA A 74 13.52 -39.25 -50.23
C ALA A 74 14.09 -38.16 -49.30
N GLN A 75 14.98 -37.29 -49.81
CA GLN A 75 15.54 -36.20 -49.04
C GLN A 75 14.49 -35.14 -48.68
N LYS A 76 13.57 -34.81 -49.60
CA LYS A 76 12.43 -33.93 -49.33
C LYS A 76 11.56 -34.49 -48.20
N ARG A 77 11.14 -35.76 -48.31
CA ARG A 77 10.38 -36.47 -47.26
C ARG A 77 11.12 -36.54 -45.93
N PHE A 78 12.44 -36.65 -45.95
CA PHE A 78 13.25 -36.63 -44.73
C PHE A 78 13.24 -35.25 -44.06
N ARG A 79 13.41 -34.17 -44.84
CA ARG A 79 13.33 -32.78 -44.33
C ARG A 79 11.93 -32.46 -43.81
N GLU A 80 10.89 -32.88 -44.52
CA GLU A 80 9.49 -32.73 -44.08
C GLU A 80 9.25 -33.47 -42.76
N ARG A 81 9.69 -34.73 -42.64
CA ARG A 81 9.59 -35.47 -41.37
C ARG A 81 10.36 -34.81 -40.23
N ARG A 82 11.55 -34.27 -40.50
CA ARG A 82 12.33 -33.53 -39.50
C ARG A 82 11.64 -32.23 -39.08
N LYS A 83 11.04 -31.51 -40.03
CA LYS A 83 10.26 -30.30 -39.75
C LYS A 83 9.02 -30.61 -38.91
N VAL A 84 8.24 -31.61 -39.30
CA VAL A 84 7.07 -32.07 -38.54
C VAL A 84 7.50 -32.48 -37.13
N LYS A 85 8.58 -33.26 -36.98
CA LYS A 85 9.11 -33.60 -35.65
C LYS A 85 9.51 -32.37 -34.82
N SER A 86 10.16 -31.37 -35.42
CA SER A 86 10.51 -30.12 -34.72
C SER A 86 9.26 -29.39 -34.25
N GLN A 87 8.26 -29.27 -35.13
CA GLN A 87 6.99 -28.62 -34.80
C GLN A 87 6.21 -29.37 -33.73
N THR A 88 6.20 -30.71 -33.76
CA THR A 88 5.61 -31.54 -32.71
C THR A 88 6.31 -31.31 -31.36
N LEU A 89 7.65 -31.30 -31.33
CA LEU A 89 8.41 -31.04 -30.11
C LEU A 89 8.20 -29.61 -29.58
N GLU A 90 8.12 -28.62 -30.46
CA GLU A 90 7.82 -27.23 -30.08
C GLU A 90 6.41 -27.11 -29.49
N ALA A 91 5.42 -27.81 -30.06
CA ALA A 91 4.07 -27.86 -29.53
C ALA A 91 4.01 -28.58 -28.17
N GLU A 92 4.67 -29.73 -28.01
CA GLU A 92 4.80 -30.45 -26.74
C GLU A 92 5.51 -29.60 -25.67
N LEU A 93 6.54 -28.84 -26.05
CA LEU A 93 7.23 -27.91 -25.14
C LEU A 93 6.29 -26.77 -24.71
N ALA A 94 5.55 -26.18 -25.65
CA ALA A 94 4.59 -25.13 -25.33
C ALA A 94 3.47 -25.63 -24.40
N GLU A 95 2.95 -26.84 -24.66
CA GLU A 95 1.93 -27.49 -23.84
C GLU A 95 2.44 -27.81 -22.43
N THR A 96 3.61 -28.45 -22.32
CA THR A 96 4.22 -28.77 -21.01
C THR A 96 4.57 -27.51 -20.22
N LYS A 97 5.00 -26.43 -20.88
CA LYS A 97 5.22 -25.14 -20.24
C LYS A 97 3.91 -24.55 -19.72
N ALA A 98 2.83 -24.60 -20.50
CA ALA A 98 1.51 -24.13 -20.06
C ALA A 98 1.00 -24.94 -18.85
N GLN A 99 1.12 -26.27 -18.89
CA GLN A 99 0.77 -27.15 -17.76
C GLN A 99 1.60 -26.86 -16.51
N LEU A 100 2.91 -26.59 -16.67
CA LEU A 100 3.79 -26.26 -15.56
C LEU A 100 3.44 -24.92 -14.92
N GLU A 101 3.09 -23.90 -15.72
CA GLU A 101 2.62 -22.62 -15.19
C GLU A 101 1.23 -22.74 -14.52
N GLU A 102 0.33 -23.56 -15.06
CA GLU A 102 -0.96 -23.87 -14.41
C GLU A 102 -0.76 -24.58 -13.07
N LEU A 103 0.12 -25.58 -13.01
CA LEU A 103 0.43 -26.30 -11.78
C LEU A 103 1.10 -25.40 -10.73
N LYS A 104 2.01 -24.51 -11.14
CA LYS A 104 2.60 -23.50 -10.24
C LYS A 104 1.55 -22.55 -9.70
N ALA A 105 0.63 -22.07 -10.54
CA ALA A 105 -0.46 -21.21 -10.12
C ALA A 105 -1.36 -21.92 -9.10
N ARG A 106 -1.69 -23.19 -9.34
CA ARG A 106 -2.47 -24.02 -8.42
C ARG A 106 -1.74 -24.31 -7.12
N GLN A 107 -0.43 -24.56 -7.17
CA GLN A 107 0.40 -24.74 -5.98
C GLN A 107 0.40 -23.46 -5.12
N LYS A 108 0.67 -22.31 -5.72
CA LYS A 108 0.63 -21.00 -5.03
C LYS A 108 -0.74 -20.78 -4.37
N GLN A 109 -1.83 -21.07 -5.08
CA GLN A 109 -3.20 -20.97 -4.55
C GLN A 109 -3.42 -21.88 -3.33
N LEU A 110 -2.94 -23.13 -3.35
CA LEU A 110 -3.07 -24.06 -2.24
C LEU A 110 -2.20 -23.66 -1.04
N GLU A 111 -0.99 -23.15 -1.28
CA GLU A 111 -0.10 -22.63 -0.24
C GLU A 111 -0.75 -21.43 0.46
N THR A 112 -1.26 -20.44 -0.29
CA THR A 112 -2.00 -19.30 0.28
C THR A 112 -3.19 -19.77 1.11
N ARG A 113 -3.97 -20.73 0.60
CA ARG A 113 -5.13 -21.29 1.33
C ARG A 113 -4.70 -21.99 2.63
N ASN A 114 -3.62 -22.76 2.62
CA ASN A 114 -3.11 -23.43 3.81
C ASN A 114 -2.62 -22.41 4.85
N THR A 115 -1.87 -21.39 4.44
CA THR A 115 -1.45 -20.30 5.33
C THR A 115 -2.65 -19.59 5.97
N LEU A 116 -3.70 -19.31 5.20
CA LEU A 116 -4.93 -18.72 5.73
C LEU A 116 -5.62 -19.63 6.76
N LEU A 117 -5.73 -20.93 6.46
CA LEU A 117 -6.33 -21.90 7.39
C LEU A 117 -5.51 -22.04 8.68
N GLU A 118 -4.18 -22.03 8.58
CA GLU A 118 -3.29 -22.05 9.74
C GLU A 118 -3.50 -20.80 10.62
N LYS A 119 -3.57 -19.61 10.02
CA LYS A 119 -3.86 -18.36 10.75
C LYS A 119 -5.24 -18.39 11.42
N ILE A 120 -6.28 -18.81 10.71
CA ILE A 120 -7.63 -18.97 11.28
C ILE A 120 -7.62 -19.95 12.46
N MET A 121 -6.89 -21.06 12.34
CA MET A 121 -6.78 -22.05 13.42
C MET A 121 -6.02 -21.48 14.63
N GLN A 122 -4.99 -20.66 14.42
CA GLN A 122 -4.29 -19.96 15.49
C GLN A 122 -5.22 -18.98 16.23
N PHE A 123 -6.03 -18.20 15.50
CA PHE A 123 -7.01 -17.29 16.11
C PHE A 123 -8.05 -18.05 16.94
N ASN A 124 -8.55 -19.18 16.44
CA ASN A 124 -9.51 -20.00 17.20
C ASN A 124 -8.91 -20.57 18.49
N LYS A 125 -7.59 -20.83 18.54
CA LYS A 125 -6.89 -21.30 19.76
C LYS A 125 -6.68 -20.17 20.77
N GLN A 126 -6.32 -18.97 20.32
CA GLN A 126 -6.04 -17.82 21.19
C GLN A 126 -7.29 -17.30 21.92
N GLY A 127 -8.46 -17.32 21.26
CA GLY A 127 -9.72 -16.84 21.85
C GLY A 127 -10.18 -17.58 23.12
N LEU A 128 -9.60 -18.73 23.45
CA LEU A 128 -9.96 -19.54 24.62
C LEU A 128 -9.14 -19.23 25.88
N GLN A 129 -8.03 -18.46 25.81
CA GLN A 129 -7.06 -18.38 26.91
C GLN A 129 -6.98 -17.03 27.65
N GLN A 130 -7.55 -15.93 27.13
CA GLN A 130 -7.30 -14.57 27.65
C GLN A 130 -8.44 -14.01 28.55
N ALA A 131 -8.73 -14.64 29.69
CA ALA A 131 -9.74 -14.16 30.64
C ALA A 131 -9.18 -13.93 32.07
N HIS A 132 -8.23 -13.02 32.25
CA HIS A 132 -8.00 -12.32 33.54
C HIS A 132 -6.88 -11.27 33.43
N VAL A 133 -7.23 -9.98 33.38
CA VAL A 133 -6.28 -8.87 33.63
C VAL A 133 -7.00 -7.76 34.39
N GLU A 134 -6.39 -7.28 35.47
CA GLU A 134 -6.90 -6.25 36.37
C GLU A 134 -6.55 -4.82 35.93
N ASP A 135 -7.43 -3.89 36.29
CA ASP A 135 -7.60 -2.57 35.70
C ASP A 135 -6.77 -1.48 36.43
N LYS A 136 -6.16 -0.55 35.67
CA LYS A 136 -5.56 0.69 36.21
C LYS A 136 -5.88 1.87 35.29
N ASP A 137 -6.60 2.84 35.83
CA ASP A 137 -7.04 4.05 35.13
C ASP A 137 -6.03 5.19 35.26
N GLN A 138 -5.72 5.82 34.13
CA GLN A 138 -5.16 7.17 34.04
C GLN A 138 -5.83 7.93 32.89
N ALA A 139 -6.38 9.11 33.20
CA ALA A 139 -7.08 9.98 32.25
C ALA A 139 -6.14 11.06 31.66
N LEU A 140 -6.38 11.45 30.40
CA LEU A 140 -5.71 12.53 29.68
C LEU A 140 -6.74 13.47 29.00
N PRO A 141 -6.38 14.72 28.69
CA PRO A 141 -7.32 15.76 28.25
C PRO A 141 -7.68 15.74 26.75
N ASP A 142 -8.83 16.35 26.43
CA ASP A 142 -9.55 16.35 25.15
C ASP A 142 -9.04 17.43 24.16
N ILE A 143 -8.58 17.03 22.96
CA ILE A 143 -7.82 17.87 22.00
C ILE A 143 -8.72 18.46 20.86
N ARG A 144 -10.00 18.10 20.81
CA ARG A 144 -10.83 18.29 19.59
C ARG A 144 -11.18 19.72 19.19
N LYS A 145 -11.06 20.70 20.08
CA LYS A 145 -11.58 22.06 19.80
C LYS A 145 -10.57 23.04 19.22
N GLU A 146 -9.27 22.70 19.17
CA GLU A 146 -8.23 23.70 18.89
C GLU A 146 -7.71 23.74 17.45
N HIS A 147 -7.93 22.71 16.62
CA HIS A 147 -7.05 22.54 15.44
C HIS A 147 -7.63 23.01 14.09
N GLY A 148 -8.90 23.44 14.02
CA GLY A 148 -9.44 24.13 12.83
C GLY A 148 -9.24 23.41 11.49
N ILE A 149 -9.11 22.08 11.49
CA ILE A 149 -8.80 21.31 10.28
C ILE A 149 -10.05 21.22 9.41
N GLU A 150 -10.03 21.89 8.26
CA GLU A 150 -11.07 21.78 7.25
C GLU A 150 -10.88 20.52 6.40
N TRP A 151 -11.74 19.52 6.59
CA TRP A 151 -11.72 18.23 5.87
C TRP A 151 -12.13 18.31 4.39
N ALA A 152 -12.16 19.49 3.78
CA ALA A 152 -12.87 19.77 2.54
C ALA A 152 -12.37 18.98 1.32
N SER A 153 -11.11 18.54 1.32
CA SER A 153 -10.48 17.91 0.13
C SER A 153 -10.86 16.44 -0.09
N ASP A 154 -11.22 15.69 0.96
CA ASP A 154 -11.61 14.28 0.85
C ASP A 154 -13.11 14.12 1.17
N PRO A 155 -13.96 13.87 0.15
CA PRO A 155 -15.40 13.80 0.36
C PRO A 155 -15.81 12.63 1.26
N LEU A 156 -15.05 11.53 1.30
CA LEU A 156 -15.34 10.39 2.15
C LEU A 156 -14.95 10.67 3.60
N LEU A 157 -13.80 11.30 3.85
CA LEU A 157 -13.44 11.72 5.22
C LEU A 157 -14.38 12.81 5.73
N ALA A 158 -14.77 13.76 4.86
CA ALA A 158 -15.78 14.76 5.17
C ALA A 158 -17.12 14.10 5.50
N GLN A 159 -17.55 13.10 4.72
CA GLN A 159 -18.77 12.34 5.01
C GLN A 159 -18.65 11.59 6.34
N LEU A 160 -17.54 10.87 6.58
CA LEU A 160 -17.28 10.15 7.85
C LEU A 160 -17.31 11.09 9.07
N SER A 161 -16.85 12.33 8.92
CA SER A 161 -16.91 13.34 9.98
C SER A 161 -18.34 13.80 10.31
N GLN A 162 -19.28 13.65 9.37
CA GLN A 162 -20.69 14.02 9.51
C GLN A 162 -21.57 12.86 9.97
N ILE A 163 -21.07 11.61 9.95
CA ILE A 163 -21.83 10.44 10.36
C ILE A 163 -22.10 10.52 11.87
N PRO A 164 -23.37 10.44 12.33
CA PRO A 164 -23.68 10.51 13.75
C PRO A 164 -23.22 9.26 14.50
N SER A 165 -23.27 8.09 13.85
CA SER A 165 -22.86 6.80 14.42
C SER A 165 -22.34 5.82 13.38
N LEU A 166 -21.32 5.05 13.77
CA LEU A 166 -20.75 3.95 13.01
C LEU A 166 -21.56 2.68 13.27
N THR A 167 -22.07 2.05 12.21
CA THR A 167 -22.76 0.75 12.32
C THR A 167 -21.76 -0.38 12.07
N LEU A 168 -21.60 -1.26 13.04
CA LEU A 168 -20.73 -2.44 12.99
C LEU A 168 -21.59 -3.70 13.02
N THR A 169 -21.29 -4.68 12.18
CA THR A 169 -22.08 -5.93 12.07
C THR A 169 -21.31 -7.17 12.47
N ILE A 170 -20.20 -6.97 13.17
CA ILE A 170 -19.28 -8.05 13.48
C ILE A 170 -19.80 -9.03 14.53
N TRP A 171 -20.54 -8.59 15.54
CA TRP A 171 -21.00 -9.45 16.62
C TRP A 171 -22.35 -10.07 16.32
N ASP A 172 -22.40 -11.40 16.17
CA ASP A 172 -23.62 -12.19 15.94
C ASP A 172 -24.50 -11.71 14.77
N ASP A 173 -23.89 -11.06 13.78
CA ASP A 173 -24.56 -10.41 12.64
C ASP A 173 -25.63 -9.38 13.06
N LYS A 174 -25.55 -8.88 14.30
CA LYS A 174 -26.39 -7.79 14.82
C LYS A 174 -25.72 -6.46 14.53
N GLU A 175 -26.51 -5.52 14.03
CA GLU A 175 -26.07 -4.14 13.86
C GLU A 175 -25.88 -3.48 15.23
N GLN A 176 -24.65 -3.04 15.51
CA GLN A 176 -24.30 -2.21 16.65
C GLN A 176 -23.95 -0.82 16.16
N SER A 177 -24.66 0.19 16.63
CA SER A 177 -24.43 1.59 16.27
C SER A 177 -23.64 2.29 17.37
N ILE A 178 -22.40 2.67 17.10
CA ILE A 178 -21.51 3.39 18.01
C ILE A 178 -21.46 4.88 17.62
N PRO A 179 -21.91 5.83 18.46
CA PRO A 179 -21.84 7.25 18.15
C PRO A 179 -20.39 7.70 17.88
N VAL A 180 -20.16 8.42 16.77
CA VAL A 180 -18.81 8.90 16.39
C VAL A 180 -18.24 9.85 17.44
N LYS A 181 -19.11 10.62 18.09
CA LYS A 181 -18.72 11.49 19.20
C LYS A 181 -18.14 10.69 20.37
N GLU A 182 -18.71 9.52 20.67
CA GLU A 182 -18.27 8.66 21.77
C GLU A 182 -16.89 8.08 21.48
N LEU A 183 -16.70 7.49 20.29
CA LEU A 183 -15.39 7.01 19.80
C LEU A 183 -14.30 8.08 19.92
N GLY A 184 -14.73 9.30 19.66
CA GLY A 184 -13.87 10.44 19.64
C GLY A 184 -13.45 11.02 20.99
N SER A 185 -14.34 10.99 21.97
CA SER A 185 -14.09 11.50 23.32
C SER A 185 -13.35 10.50 24.22
N MET A 186 -13.22 9.24 23.81
CA MET A 186 -12.48 8.25 24.58
C MET A 186 -11.00 8.64 24.68
N SER A 187 -10.39 8.51 25.86
CA SER A 187 -8.94 8.67 26.06
C SER A 187 -8.12 7.65 25.26
N LEU A 188 -6.80 7.82 25.06
CA LEU A 188 -6.01 6.77 24.38
C LEU A 188 -6.08 5.43 25.11
N PRO A 189 -6.09 5.35 26.46
CA PRO A 189 -6.35 4.11 27.18
C PRO A 189 -7.80 3.65 27.15
N GLU A 190 -8.83 4.50 27.11
CA GLU A 190 -10.24 4.06 26.97
C GLU A 190 -10.57 3.67 25.55
N PHE A 191 -9.95 4.32 24.58
CA PHE A 191 -10.02 4.00 23.18
C PHE A 191 -9.18 2.80 22.89
N ALA A 192 -7.96 2.71 23.42
CA ALA A 192 -7.17 1.49 23.45
C ALA A 192 -8.00 0.46 24.16
N LYS A 193 -8.65 0.66 25.31
CA LYS A 193 -9.61 -0.27 25.93
C LYS A 193 -10.81 -0.54 25.00
N LEU A 194 -11.35 0.38 24.22
CA LEU A 194 -12.35 0.03 23.21
C LEU A 194 -11.72 -0.87 22.13
N TYR A 195 -10.48 -0.54 21.76
CA TYR A 195 -9.54 -1.22 20.85
C TYR A 195 -8.95 -2.52 21.41
N SER A 196 -8.92 -2.75 22.74
CA SER A 196 -8.00 -3.60 23.52
C SER A 196 -8.70 -4.29 24.71
N ALA A 197 -9.60 -3.60 25.40
CA ALA A 197 -10.63 -4.20 26.23
C ALA A 197 -11.71 -4.81 25.32
N ARG A 198 -11.36 -5.98 24.80
CA ARG A 198 -12.26 -7.08 24.48
C ARG A 198 -13.30 -6.85 23.38
N LEU A 199 -13.72 -5.64 23.01
CA LEU A 199 -14.75 -5.43 22.00
C LEU A 199 -14.14 -5.28 20.61
N ILE A 200 -13.18 -4.38 20.39
CA ILE A 200 -12.53 -4.20 19.07
C ILE A 200 -11.23 -5.02 18.96
N LEU A 201 -10.57 -5.48 20.04
CA LEU A 201 -9.49 -6.47 19.87
C LEU A 201 -10.06 -7.82 19.44
N LEU A 202 -11.09 -8.32 20.17
CA LEU A 202 -11.87 -9.46 19.69
C LEU A 202 -12.59 -9.12 18.39
N GLY A 203 -13.01 -7.88 18.19
CA GLY A 203 -13.61 -7.42 16.94
C GLY A 203 -12.63 -7.47 15.78
N MET A 204 -11.39 -7.01 15.92
CA MET A 204 -10.39 -7.08 14.85
C MET A 204 -10.00 -8.52 14.63
N GLN A 205 -9.72 -9.30 15.68
CA GLN A 205 -9.48 -10.75 15.54
C GLN A 205 -10.65 -11.45 14.85
N GLU A 206 -11.89 -11.10 15.18
CA GLU A 206 -13.10 -11.65 14.58
C GLU A 206 -13.29 -11.15 13.14
N TYR A 207 -12.95 -9.90 12.80
CA TYR A 207 -12.92 -9.38 11.44
C TYR A 207 -11.87 -10.14 10.64
N ILE A 208 -10.65 -10.27 11.17
CA ILE A 208 -9.56 -11.02 10.56
C ILE A 208 -9.99 -12.48 10.31
N ARG A 209 -10.64 -13.12 11.28
CA ARG A 209 -11.18 -14.49 11.14
C ARG A 209 -12.27 -14.57 10.05
N LYS A 210 -13.22 -13.64 10.08
CA LYS A 210 -14.33 -13.53 9.11
C LYS A 210 -13.82 -13.25 7.70
N LEU A 211 -12.91 -12.30 7.54
CA LEU A 211 -12.21 -11.97 6.30
C LEU A 211 -11.40 -13.16 5.78
N GLY A 212 -10.64 -13.83 6.64
CA GLY A 212 -9.90 -15.05 6.31
C GLY A 212 -10.82 -16.15 5.79
N THR A 213 -11.99 -16.33 6.42
CA THR A 213 -13.01 -17.30 5.97
C THR A 213 -13.52 -16.95 4.58
N CYS A 214 -13.88 -15.68 4.33
CA CYS A 214 -14.28 -15.23 2.99
C CYS A 214 -13.17 -15.41 1.95
N LEU A 215 -11.91 -15.17 2.29
CA LEU A 215 -10.77 -15.39 1.39
C LEU A 215 -10.61 -16.87 1.04
N VAL A 216 -10.80 -17.79 2.01
CA VAL A 216 -10.81 -19.23 1.76
C VAL A 216 -11.97 -19.63 0.86
N ASP A 217 -13.18 -19.14 1.11
CA ASP A 217 -14.36 -19.41 0.28
C ASP A 217 -14.14 -18.93 -1.17
N LEU A 218 -13.62 -17.71 -1.34
CA LEU A 218 -13.30 -17.13 -2.65
C LEU A 218 -12.12 -17.84 -3.35
N SER A 219 -11.20 -18.43 -2.58
CA SER A 219 -10.13 -19.26 -3.15
C SER A 219 -10.66 -20.57 -3.73
N ALA A 220 -11.77 -21.10 -3.21
CA ALA A 220 -12.41 -22.30 -3.72
C ALA A 220 -13.35 -21.97 -4.88
N ASP A 221 -14.05 -20.85 -4.81
CA ASP A 221 -14.95 -20.33 -5.84
C ASP A 221 -14.84 -18.81 -5.97
N ASN A 222 -14.09 -18.36 -6.99
CA ASN A 222 -13.90 -16.93 -7.28
C ASN A 222 -15.21 -16.21 -7.64
N GLN A 223 -16.30 -16.92 -7.94
CA GLN A 223 -17.60 -16.33 -8.30
C GLN A 223 -18.60 -16.32 -7.14
N ASN A 224 -18.19 -16.70 -5.93
CA ASN A 224 -19.06 -16.71 -4.76
C ASN A 224 -19.46 -15.28 -4.35
N ARG A 225 -20.61 -14.82 -4.89
CA ARG A 225 -21.13 -13.46 -4.69
C ARG A 225 -21.40 -13.13 -3.22
N ASP A 226 -21.88 -14.09 -2.44
CA ASP A 226 -22.16 -13.88 -1.01
C ASP A 226 -20.87 -13.63 -0.23
N ALA A 227 -19.84 -14.46 -0.46
CA ALA A 227 -18.53 -14.25 0.15
C ALA A 227 -17.91 -12.92 -0.29
N THR A 228 -18.05 -12.53 -1.56
CA THR A 228 -17.60 -11.21 -2.04
C THR A 228 -18.31 -10.06 -1.33
N GLN A 229 -19.65 -10.11 -1.19
CA GLN A 229 -20.41 -9.05 -0.52
C GLN A 229 -20.05 -8.93 0.97
N ARG A 230 -19.94 -10.07 1.67
CA ARG A 230 -19.51 -10.08 3.08
C ARG A 230 -18.10 -9.52 3.26
N LEU A 231 -17.18 -9.91 2.38
CA LEU A 231 -15.80 -9.40 2.37
C LEU A 231 -15.77 -7.87 2.18
N GLN A 232 -16.47 -7.36 1.15
CA GLN A 232 -16.54 -5.92 0.86
C GLN A 232 -17.12 -5.13 2.04
N LYS A 233 -18.21 -5.64 2.63
CA LYS A 233 -18.84 -5.05 3.81
C LYS A 233 -17.85 -4.94 4.97
N TRP A 234 -17.22 -6.05 5.34
CA TRP A 234 -16.31 -6.08 6.50
C TRP A 234 -15.03 -5.29 6.28
N VAL A 235 -14.45 -5.29 5.07
CA VAL A 235 -13.32 -4.39 4.76
C VAL A 235 -13.72 -2.93 4.89
N THR A 236 -14.93 -2.56 4.47
CA THR A 236 -15.45 -1.19 4.59
C THR A 236 -15.66 -0.79 6.05
N GLU A 237 -16.23 -1.67 6.86
CA GLU A 237 -16.40 -1.45 8.31
C GLU A 237 -15.04 -1.26 8.99
N VAL A 238 -14.07 -2.14 8.74
CA VAL A 238 -12.70 -2.05 9.28
C VAL A 238 -12.02 -0.75 8.84
N ASN A 239 -12.06 -0.40 7.56
CA ASN A 239 -11.50 0.86 7.04
C ASN A 239 -12.17 2.10 7.62
N SER A 240 -13.46 2.02 7.96
CA SER A 240 -14.19 3.11 8.61
C SER A 240 -13.73 3.29 10.06
N ILE A 241 -13.53 2.17 10.77
CA ILE A 241 -12.92 2.19 12.12
C ILE A 241 -11.54 2.84 12.05
N PHE A 242 -10.67 2.40 11.13
CA PHE A 242 -9.34 2.99 10.95
C PHE A 242 -9.41 4.49 10.65
N ALA A 243 -10.24 4.92 9.70
CA ALA A 243 -10.35 6.33 9.33
C ALA A 243 -10.85 7.20 10.49
N ILE A 244 -11.92 6.76 11.19
CA ILE A 244 -12.43 7.47 12.36
C ILE A 244 -11.37 7.54 13.44
N THR A 245 -10.64 6.45 13.70
CA THR A 245 -9.53 6.42 14.65
C THR A 245 -8.48 7.48 14.32
N CYS A 246 -8.06 7.54 13.05
CA CYS A 246 -7.07 8.50 12.60
C CYS A 246 -7.58 9.94 12.79
N ILE A 247 -8.79 10.25 12.33
CA ILE A 247 -9.40 11.59 12.48
C ILE A 247 -9.53 11.98 13.96
N CYS A 248 -9.90 11.02 14.80
CA CYS A 248 -10.25 11.29 16.19
C CYS A 248 -9.04 11.48 17.10
N LYS A 249 -7.89 10.89 16.75
CA LYS A 249 -6.73 10.70 17.64
C LYS A 249 -5.40 10.88 16.91
N GLN A 250 -5.12 12.11 16.53
CA GLN A 250 -3.86 12.46 15.86
C GLN A 250 -2.62 12.01 16.67
N SER A 251 -2.58 12.30 17.98
CA SER A 251 -1.45 11.93 18.85
C SER A 251 -1.34 10.43 19.11
N GLY A 252 -2.46 9.69 19.06
CA GLY A 252 -2.47 8.24 19.26
C GLY A 252 -2.13 7.44 17.99
N LEU A 253 -2.09 8.10 16.83
CA LEU A 253 -1.95 7.42 15.55
C LEU A 253 -0.58 6.76 15.36
N ALA A 254 0.50 7.40 15.82
CA ALA A 254 1.84 6.82 15.77
C ALA A 254 1.90 5.54 16.62
N SER A 255 1.50 5.64 17.89
CA SER A 255 1.44 4.48 18.81
C SER A 255 0.55 3.37 18.25
N PHE A 256 -0.58 3.73 17.66
CA PHE A 256 -1.53 2.79 17.07
C PHE A 256 -0.90 1.95 15.94
N ARG A 257 -0.08 2.55 15.07
CA ARG A 257 0.59 1.82 13.96
C ARG A 257 1.67 0.87 14.44
N CYS A 258 2.40 1.26 15.48
CA CYS A 258 3.47 0.44 16.05
C CYS A 258 2.94 -0.63 17.01
N SER A 259 1.68 -0.51 17.44
CA SER A 259 1.07 -1.45 18.39
C SER A 259 0.82 -2.82 17.75
N LYS A 260 1.09 -3.87 18.53
CA LYS A 260 0.55 -5.21 18.26
C LYS A 260 -0.87 -5.31 18.80
N MET A 261 -1.72 -6.00 18.04
CA MET A 261 -3.12 -6.24 18.34
C MET A 261 -3.36 -7.64 18.96
N ASP A 262 -2.39 -8.30 19.62
CA ASP A 262 -2.61 -9.63 20.22
C ASP A 262 -2.64 -9.61 21.77
N ASP A 263 -1.93 -8.69 22.42
CA ASP A 263 -1.72 -8.77 23.89
C ASP A 263 -2.33 -7.62 24.71
N ALA A 264 -3.20 -6.79 24.11
CA ALA A 264 -3.78 -5.58 24.74
C ALA A 264 -2.74 -4.62 25.38
N THR A 265 -1.45 -4.89 25.14
CA THR A 265 -0.30 -4.20 25.65
C THR A 265 0.35 -3.53 24.46
N ILE A 266 0.43 -2.21 24.55
CA ILE A 266 1.22 -1.40 23.62
C ILE A 266 2.67 -1.73 23.96
N LEU A 267 3.19 -2.81 23.37
CA LEU A 267 4.60 -3.15 23.48
C LEU A 267 5.41 -2.13 22.66
N PRO A 268 6.54 -1.64 23.19
CA PRO A 268 7.38 -0.70 22.47
C PRO A 268 7.95 -1.27 21.16
N ASP A 269 7.76 -0.48 20.10
CA ASP A 269 8.50 -0.31 18.83
C ASP A 269 9.49 -1.39 18.38
N THR A 270 9.06 -2.65 18.29
CA THR A 270 9.73 -3.55 17.34
C THR A 270 8.99 -3.46 16.01
N PRO A 271 9.57 -2.79 14.99
CA PRO A 271 8.94 -2.75 13.68
C PRO A 271 8.76 -4.19 13.17
N PRO A 272 7.67 -4.47 12.44
CA PRO A 272 7.49 -5.78 11.85
C PRO A 272 8.67 -6.17 10.96
N SER A 273 9.01 -7.45 10.92
CA SER A 273 10.16 -7.92 10.15
C SER A 273 9.96 -7.68 8.64
N ASP A 274 11.05 -7.48 7.90
CA ASP A 274 11.03 -7.37 6.44
C ASP A 274 10.35 -8.57 5.76
N ALA A 275 10.50 -9.76 6.37
CA ALA A 275 9.86 -10.98 5.91
C ALA A 275 8.33 -10.90 5.97
N LEU A 276 7.76 -10.28 7.01
CA LEU A 276 6.31 -10.08 7.12
C LEU A 276 5.80 -9.22 5.96
N TYR A 277 6.47 -8.09 5.68
CA TYR A 277 6.05 -7.22 4.57
C TYR A 277 6.16 -7.91 3.22
N HIS A 278 7.17 -8.77 3.03
CA HIS A 278 7.28 -9.58 1.83
C HIS A 278 6.09 -10.55 1.68
N GLU A 279 5.74 -11.27 2.75
CA GLU A 279 4.59 -12.17 2.79
C GLU A 279 3.28 -11.43 2.48
N ILE A 280 3.08 -10.25 3.07
CA ILE A 280 1.89 -9.42 2.81
C ILE A 280 1.83 -9.00 1.34
N MET A 281 2.93 -8.48 0.79
CA MET A 281 2.96 -8.04 -0.62
C MET A 281 2.70 -9.21 -1.59
N GLU A 282 3.26 -10.39 -1.30
CA GLU A 282 3.00 -11.59 -2.09
C GLU A 282 1.53 -12.02 -2.02
N ALA A 283 0.92 -11.98 -0.83
CA ALA A 283 -0.48 -12.32 -0.62
C ALA A 283 -1.46 -11.34 -1.28
N MET A 284 -1.07 -10.06 -1.41
CA MET A 284 -1.86 -9.04 -2.10
C MET A 284 -1.81 -9.18 -3.63
N ASP A 285 -0.79 -9.84 -4.18
CA ASP A 285 -0.68 -10.15 -5.62
C ASP A 285 -0.99 -8.91 -6.50
N HIS A 286 -0.31 -7.79 -6.22
CA HIS A 286 -0.56 -6.53 -6.92
C HIS A 286 -0.30 -6.65 -8.43
N SER A 287 -1.18 -6.04 -9.22
CA SER A 287 -0.91 -5.81 -10.65
C SER A 287 0.21 -4.78 -10.84
N GLU A 288 0.87 -4.79 -11.99
CA GLU A 288 1.91 -3.81 -12.31
C GLU A 288 1.34 -2.38 -12.37
N GLU A 289 0.09 -2.20 -12.83
CA GLU A 289 -0.62 -0.92 -12.76
C GLU A 289 -0.79 -0.43 -11.32
N GLN A 290 -1.23 -1.31 -10.41
CA GLN A 290 -1.35 -0.95 -8.99
C GLN A 290 0.00 -0.57 -8.39
N ILE A 291 1.07 -1.31 -8.72
CA ILE A 291 2.43 -0.98 -8.26
C ILE A 291 2.85 0.40 -8.76
N GLN A 292 2.57 0.74 -10.02
CA GLN A 292 2.86 2.07 -10.57
C GLN A 292 2.11 3.18 -9.83
N ASP A 293 0.82 2.97 -9.55
CA ASP A 293 0.01 3.92 -8.79
C ASP A 293 0.51 4.06 -7.33
N LEU A 294 0.86 2.96 -6.66
CA LEU A 294 1.47 2.99 -5.32
C LEU A 294 2.79 3.78 -5.32
N MET A 295 3.66 3.56 -6.32
CA MET A 295 4.93 4.28 -6.43
C MET A 295 4.73 5.75 -6.81
N LEU A 296 3.70 6.09 -7.56
CA LEU A 296 3.33 7.47 -7.83
C LEU A 296 2.92 8.17 -6.52
N VAL A 297 1.94 7.62 -5.80
CA VAL A 297 1.47 8.22 -4.54
C VAL A 297 2.59 8.35 -3.53
N ARG A 298 3.44 7.32 -3.41
CA ARG A 298 4.64 7.36 -2.55
C ARG A 298 5.54 8.55 -2.90
N ARG A 299 5.93 8.72 -4.17
CA ARG A 299 6.81 9.82 -4.60
C ARG A 299 6.21 11.18 -4.28
N LEU A 300 4.93 11.35 -4.58
CA LEU A 300 4.22 12.61 -4.34
C LEU A 300 4.13 12.92 -2.83
N PHE A 301 3.82 11.91 -2.02
CA PHE A 301 3.75 12.05 -0.57
C PHE A 301 5.12 12.40 0.02
N CYS A 302 6.17 11.64 -0.30
CA CYS A 302 7.51 11.88 0.26
C CYS A 302 8.03 13.27 -0.11
N ALA A 303 7.83 13.70 -1.36
CA ALA A 303 8.30 15.00 -1.79
C ALA A 303 7.54 16.15 -1.11
N GLN A 304 6.21 16.02 -0.95
CA GLN A 304 5.40 17.00 -0.24
C GLN A 304 5.72 17.06 1.26
N MET A 305 5.95 15.91 1.90
CA MET A 305 6.42 15.84 3.28
C MET A 305 7.80 16.48 3.45
N GLY A 306 8.71 16.28 2.50
CA GLY A 306 10.02 16.93 2.46
C GLY A 306 9.92 18.45 2.35
N GLN A 307 9.01 18.95 1.51
CA GLN A 307 8.73 20.38 1.39
C GLN A 307 8.20 20.96 2.69
N LEU A 308 7.20 20.31 3.30
CA LEU A 308 6.69 20.71 4.61
C LEU A 308 7.84 20.71 5.63
N ALA A 309 8.61 19.64 5.77
CA ALA A 309 9.72 19.59 6.73
C ALA A 309 10.69 20.79 6.61
N ARG A 310 11.05 21.18 5.38
CA ARG A 310 11.89 22.38 5.12
C ARG A 310 11.20 23.69 5.51
N ASP A 311 9.92 23.84 5.20
CA ASP A 311 9.14 25.01 5.59
C ASP A 311 9.05 25.12 7.12
N ARG A 312 8.97 23.98 7.83
CA ARG A 312 8.97 23.92 9.30
C ARG A 312 10.26 24.44 9.86
N GLU A 313 11.37 23.93 9.34
CA GLU A 313 12.71 24.30 9.73
C GLU A 313 12.93 25.81 9.51
N ALA A 314 12.48 26.35 8.38
CA ALA A 314 12.55 27.78 8.10
C ALA A 314 11.75 28.62 9.11
N LEU A 315 10.55 28.16 9.53
CA LEU A 315 9.75 28.83 10.57
C LEU A 315 10.41 28.75 11.96
N LEU A 316 10.97 27.60 12.34
CA LEU A 316 11.69 27.41 13.60
C LEU A 316 12.95 28.28 13.67
N ASN A 317 13.65 28.44 12.55
CA ASN A 317 14.80 29.34 12.43
C ASN A 317 14.38 30.81 12.61
N LYS A 318 13.24 31.23 12.05
CA LYS A 318 12.66 32.58 12.28
C LYS A 318 12.23 32.76 13.74
N LEU A 319 11.60 31.76 14.34
CA LEU A 319 11.20 31.81 15.75
C LEU A 319 12.42 31.97 16.67
N SER A 320 13.49 31.24 16.36
CA SER A 320 14.77 31.33 17.05
C SER A 320 15.43 32.70 16.89
N SER A 321 15.34 33.32 15.71
CA SER A 321 15.91 34.65 15.49
C SER A 321 15.15 35.76 16.22
N VAL A 322 13.81 35.69 16.25
CA VAL A 322 12.95 36.59 17.07
C VAL A 322 13.29 36.47 18.56
N ASN A 323 13.70 35.28 19.01
CA ASN A 323 14.08 35.07 20.40
C ASN A 323 15.49 35.56 20.77
N ARG A 324 16.39 35.71 19.80
CA ARG A 324 17.78 36.13 19.98
C ARG A 324 18.00 37.64 19.88
N VAL A 325 16.97 38.44 19.59
CA VAL A 325 17.10 39.91 19.48
C VAL A 325 17.63 40.47 20.80
N ASP A 326 18.79 41.12 20.71
CA ASP A 326 19.57 41.65 21.82
C ASP A 326 18.74 42.67 22.63
N VAL A 327 18.89 42.66 23.96
CA VAL A 327 18.08 43.48 24.90
C VAL A 327 18.18 44.99 24.60
N ASN A 328 19.20 45.38 23.83
CA ASN A 328 19.49 46.75 23.42
C ASN A 328 18.70 47.25 22.20
N VAL A 329 18.01 46.38 21.44
CA VAL A 329 17.12 46.80 20.36
C VAL A 329 15.71 46.96 20.94
N LEU A 330 15.26 48.21 21.03
CA LEU A 330 13.96 48.63 21.54
C LEU A 330 12.81 48.23 20.59
N MET A 331 12.75 46.97 20.18
CA MET A 331 11.56 46.40 19.56
C MET A 331 10.46 46.40 20.64
N TYR A 332 9.32 47.02 20.35
CA TYR A 332 8.23 47.04 21.31
C TYR A 332 7.80 45.60 21.62
N ALA A 333 7.63 45.27 22.90
CA ALA A 333 7.25 43.91 23.33
C ALA A 333 5.98 43.41 22.63
N ASN A 334 5.07 44.32 22.27
CA ASN A 334 3.87 44.03 21.50
C ASN A 334 4.18 43.51 20.09
N ASP A 335 5.16 44.08 19.40
CA ASP A 335 5.54 43.65 18.05
C ASP A 335 6.18 42.26 18.09
N ARG A 336 6.99 41.98 19.13
CA ARG A 336 7.57 40.65 19.35
C ARG A 336 6.50 39.61 19.62
N LEU A 337 5.53 39.92 20.48
CA LEU A 337 4.42 39.03 20.78
C LEU A 337 3.58 38.75 19.53
N ALA A 338 3.24 39.78 18.75
CA ALA A 338 2.50 39.63 17.51
C ALA A 338 3.25 38.74 16.49
N GLN A 339 4.57 38.93 16.33
CA GLN A 339 5.39 38.08 15.48
C GLN A 339 5.43 36.63 15.97
N LEU A 340 5.59 36.42 17.28
CA LEU A 340 5.60 35.09 17.89
C LEU A 340 4.26 34.38 17.64
N THR A 341 3.14 35.04 17.92
CA THR A 341 1.80 34.51 17.67
C THR A 341 1.61 34.14 16.20
N HIS A 342 2.05 35.01 15.28
CA HIS A 342 1.97 34.73 13.84
C HIS A 342 2.78 33.50 13.43
N LEU A 343 4.02 33.37 13.91
CA LEU A 343 4.87 32.20 13.63
C LEU A 343 4.30 30.91 14.24
N THR A 344 3.77 30.97 15.47
CA THR A 344 3.09 29.84 16.10
C THR A 344 1.86 29.42 15.31
N MET A 345 1.06 30.38 14.82
CA MET A 345 -0.06 30.07 13.93
C MET A 345 0.41 29.38 12.64
N GLN A 346 1.50 29.84 12.01
CA GLN A 346 2.04 29.21 10.80
C GLN A 346 2.50 27.77 11.07
N LEU A 347 3.19 27.52 12.19
CA LEU A 347 3.58 26.17 12.61
C LEU A 347 2.36 25.26 12.84
N HIS A 348 1.27 25.78 13.43
CA HIS A 348 0.02 25.03 13.58
C HIS A 348 -0.62 24.67 12.24
N HIS A 349 -0.71 25.62 11.31
CA HIS A 349 -1.24 25.35 9.97
C HIS A 349 -0.41 24.28 9.25
N GLN A 350 0.89 24.32 9.47
CA GLN A 350 1.80 23.36 8.86
C GLN A 350 1.64 21.94 9.45
N ALA A 351 1.55 21.81 10.78
CA ALA A 351 1.27 20.52 11.41
C ALA A 351 -0.09 19.95 10.97
N ALA A 352 -1.09 20.80 10.78
CA ALA A 352 -2.38 20.41 10.21
C ALA A 352 -2.24 19.92 8.75
N ALA A 353 -1.44 20.60 7.93
CA ALA A 353 -1.16 20.19 6.56
C ALA A 353 -0.42 18.83 6.50
N GLU A 354 0.60 18.61 7.33
CA GLU A 354 1.31 17.31 7.43
C GLU A 354 0.35 16.18 7.81
N PHE A 355 -0.57 16.44 8.74
CA PHE A 355 -1.56 15.45 9.13
C PHE A 355 -2.60 15.18 8.05
N GLN A 356 -3.08 16.21 7.36
CA GLN A 356 -3.98 16.07 6.21
C GLN A 356 -3.33 15.24 5.11
N MET A 357 -2.06 15.52 4.80
CA MET A 357 -1.24 14.77 3.85
C MET A 357 -1.16 13.28 4.20
N TYR A 358 -0.93 12.98 5.49
CA TYR A 358 -0.93 11.61 5.96
C TYR A 358 -2.29 10.93 5.76
N LEU A 359 -3.39 11.63 6.05
CA LEU A 359 -4.74 11.07 5.90
C LEU A 359 -5.11 10.83 4.44
N GLN A 360 -4.70 11.71 3.53
CA GLN A 360 -4.87 11.53 2.09
C GLN A 360 -4.04 10.35 1.57
N LEU A 361 -2.79 10.18 2.01
CA LEU A 361 -1.99 8.98 1.72
C LEU A 361 -2.70 7.72 2.24
N ALA A 362 -3.15 7.73 3.50
CA ALA A 362 -3.85 6.60 4.09
C ALA A 362 -5.15 6.30 3.31
N ALA A 363 -5.92 7.32 2.91
CA ALA A 363 -7.11 7.14 2.10
C ALA A 363 -6.79 6.49 0.76
N ALA A 364 -5.77 6.98 0.03
CA ALA A 364 -5.34 6.40 -1.25
C ALA A 364 -4.77 4.97 -1.09
N PHE A 365 -4.09 4.69 0.02
CA PHE A 365 -3.54 3.37 0.31
C PHE A 365 -4.66 2.38 0.68
N TYR A 366 -5.62 2.76 1.52
CA TYR A 366 -6.68 1.87 2.00
C TYR A 366 -7.91 1.84 1.08
N ARG A 367 -8.00 2.70 0.07
CA ARG A 367 -9.16 2.81 -0.82
C ARG A 367 -8.69 3.18 -2.22
N GLY A 368 -9.30 2.59 -3.24
CA GLY A 368 -9.04 2.91 -4.64
C GLY A 368 -7.85 2.15 -5.23
N ILE A 369 -6.66 2.15 -4.63
CA ILE A 369 -5.53 1.43 -5.24
C ILE A 369 -5.65 -0.08 -5.02
N HIS A 370 -6.05 -0.50 -3.82
CA HIS A 370 -6.27 -1.89 -3.48
C HIS A 370 -7.74 -2.28 -3.63
N THR A 371 -7.99 -3.48 -4.13
CA THR A 371 -9.33 -4.10 -4.05
C THR A 371 -9.64 -4.56 -2.62
N SER A 372 -10.91 -4.76 -2.29
CA SER A 372 -11.29 -5.33 -0.98
C SER A 372 -10.65 -6.70 -0.71
N ARG A 373 -10.43 -7.51 -1.76
CA ARG A 373 -9.73 -8.80 -1.65
C ARG A 373 -8.29 -8.62 -1.19
N GLN A 374 -7.57 -7.68 -1.77
CA GLN A 374 -6.18 -7.40 -1.44
C GLN A 374 -6.05 -6.79 -0.05
N LEU A 375 -6.94 -5.86 0.32
CA LEU A 375 -6.95 -5.29 1.67
C LEU A 375 -7.25 -6.34 2.74
N ALA A 376 -8.24 -7.21 2.49
CA ALA A 376 -8.53 -8.30 3.39
C ALA A 376 -7.32 -9.25 3.54
N ALA A 377 -6.66 -9.61 2.44
CA ALA A 377 -5.44 -10.41 2.49
C ALA A 377 -4.36 -9.71 3.31
N ALA A 378 -4.16 -8.40 3.09
CA ALA A 378 -3.18 -7.63 3.84
C ALA A 378 -3.47 -7.62 5.35
N MET A 379 -4.72 -7.37 5.73
CA MET A 379 -5.16 -7.36 7.13
C MET A 379 -4.97 -8.73 7.80
N VAL A 380 -5.34 -9.81 7.12
CA VAL A 380 -5.20 -11.18 7.64
C VAL A 380 -3.74 -11.56 7.78
N HIS A 381 -2.90 -11.18 6.81
CA HIS A 381 -1.49 -11.55 6.85
C HIS A 381 -0.68 -10.69 7.82
N ALA A 382 -1.04 -9.41 7.98
CA ALA A 382 -0.36 -8.49 8.88
C ALA A 382 -0.63 -8.76 10.37
N TYR A 383 -1.81 -9.32 10.72
CA TYR A 383 -2.18 -9.55 12.11
C TYR A 383 -1.08 -10.35 12.86
N PRO A 384 -0.65 -9.90 14.05
CA PRO A 384 -1.28 -8.89 14.92
C PRO A 384 -0.94 -7.44 14.61
N HIS A 385 -0.19 -7.15 13.55
CA HIS A 385 0.14 -5.80 13.12
C HIS A 385 -0.91 -5.23 12.17
N THR A 386 -0.94 -3.90 12.06
CA THR A 386 -1.71 -3.22 11.02
C THR A 386 -0.87 -3.13 9.75
N PRO A 387 -1.45 -3.34 8.54
CA PRO A 387 -0.77 -2.99 7.32
C PRO A 387 -0.30 -1.53 7.39
N SER A 388 0.90 -1.24 6.92
CA SER A 388 1.45 0.11 7.03
C SER A 388 2.07 0.54 5.72
N TYR A 389 2.19 1.85 5.53
CA TYR A 389 2.86 2.42 4.37
C TYR A 389 4.36 2.05 4.30
N HIS A 390 4.97 1.46 5.35
CA HIS A 390 6.32 0.90 5.27
C HIS A 390 6.42 -0.22 4.21
N MET A 391 5.31 -0.86 3.87
CA MET A 391 5.25 -1.76 2.70
C MET A 391 5.68 -1.05 1.41
N LEU A 392 5.36 0.24 1.26
CA LEU A 392 5.74 1.03 0.08
C LEU A 392 7.27 1.19 -0.01
N GLU A 393 7.98 1.30 1.10
CA GLU A 393 9.46 1.34 1.09
C GLU A 393 10.07 0.02 0.68
N LYS A 394 9.53 -1.09 1.18
CA LYS A 394 10.03 -2.41 0.80
C LYS A 394 9.78 -2.65 -0.70
N LEU A 395 8.60 -2.26 -1.19
CA LEU A 395 8.28 -2.32 -2.61
C LEU A 395 9.22 -1.43 -3.44
N ALA A 396 9.45 -0.18 -3.02
CA ALA A 396 10.35 0.76 -3.67
C ALA A 396 11.80 0.22 -3.73
N LYS A 397 12.31 -0.27 -2.60
CA LYS A 397 13.65 -0.89 -2.50
C LYS A 397 13.80 -2.07 -3.46
N ASN A 398 12.79 -2.94 -3.54
CA ASN A 398 12.82 -4.10 -4.43
C ASN A 398 12.84 -3.70 -5.92
N ARG A 399 12.35 -2.51 -6.25
CA ARG A 399 12.34 -1.97 -7.62
C ARG A 399 13.52 -1.05 -7.94
N GLY A 400 14.39 -0.79 -6.97
CA GLY A 400 15.50 0.15 -7.13
C GLY A 400 15.04 1.61 -7.23
N GLU A 401 13.88 1.95 -6.65
CA GLU A 401 13.39 3.32 -6.55
C GLU A 401 14.16 4.09 -5.45
N PRO A 402 14.22 5.43 -5.54
CA PRO A 402 14.85 6.25 -4.48
C PRO A 402 14.19 6.06 -3.12
N SER A 403 14.98 6.15 -2.04
CA SER A 403 14.47 6.07 -0.66
C SER A 403 13.58 7.27 -0.31
N MET A 404 12.79 7.20 0.76
CA MET A 404 11.99 8.36 1.18
C MET A 404 12.86 9.57 1.46
N GLU A 405 14.02 9.37 2.08
CA GLU A 405 14.94 10.45 2.44
C GLU A 405 15.47 11.14 1.18
N GLN A 406 15.82 10.36 0.15
CA GLN A 406 16.24 10.91 -1.14
C GLN A 406 15.12 11.72 -1.80
N LEU A 407 13.88 11.23 -1.76
CA LEU A 407 12.72 11.94 -2.31
C LEU A 407 12.36 13.20 -1.51
N ALA A 408 12.47 13.13 -0.18
CA ALA A 408 12.18 14.25 0.71
C ALA A 408 13.28 15.33 0.62
N ALA A 409 14.53 14.95 0.41
CA ALA A 409 15.67 15.86 0.23
C ALA A 409 15.73 16.45 -1.19
N ASP A 410 15.00 15.91 -2.15
CA ASP A 410 14.95 16.43 -3.51
C ASP A 410 14.34 17.84 -3.52
N THR A 411 15.11 18.79 -4.04
CA THR A 411 14.75 20.22 -4.19
C THR A 411 14.65 20.61 -5.66
N SER A 412 14.78 19.64 -6.59
CA SER A 412 14.74 19.90 -8.03
C SER A 412 13.35 20.23 -8.54
N VAL A 413 12.31 19.85 -7.79
CA VAL A 413 10.91 20.10 -8.13
C VAL A 413 10.43 21.36 -7.40
N ASP A 414 9.96 22.35 -8.16
CA ASP A 414 9.41 23.59 -7.60
C ASP A 414 8.12 23.33 -6.79
N GLY A 415 7.86 24.14 -5.78
CA GLY A 415 6.68 24.04 -4.92
C GLY A 415 5.36 24.12 -5.71
N LEU A 416 5.34 24.89 -6.80
CA LEU A 416 4.16 24.96 -7.69
C LEU A 416 3.91 23.62 -8.41
N GLN A 417 4.96 22.92 -8.80
CA GLN A 417 4.85 21.60 -9.43
C GLN A 417 4.43 20.54 -8.41
N HIS A 418 4.91 20.62 -7.16
CA HIS A 418 4.43 19.76 -6.08
C HIS A 418 2.94 19.93 -5.81
N ALA A 419 2.47 21.18 -5.72
CA ALA A 419 1.05 21.47 -5.53
C ALA A 419 0.19 20.91 -6.68
N ALA A 420 0.60 21.12 -7.92
CA ALA A 420 -0.10 20.59 -9.09
C ALA A 420 -0.11 19.05 -9.13
N ASN A 421 1.01 18.42 -8.77
CA ASN A 421 1.07 16.96 -8.71
C ASN A 421 0.20 16.42 -7.57
N TRP A 422 0.12 17.12 -6.43
CA TRP A 422 -0.72 16.70 -5.31
C TRP A 422 -2.21 16.88 -5.60
N GLU A 423 -2.59 17.93 -6.32
CA GLU A 423 -3.95 18.13 -6.82
C GLU A 423 -4.45 16.92 -7.64
N GLN A 424 -3.54 16.21 -8.32
CA GLN A 424 -3.87 14.94 -8.99
C GLN A 424 -4.34 13.86 -7.99
N VAL A 425 -3.71 13.77 -6.82
CA VAL A 425 -4.10 12.83 -5.75
C VAL A 425 -5.43 13.25 -5.15
N GLU A 426 -5.65 14.54 -4.90
CA GLU A 426 -6.94 15.03 -4.40
C GLU A 426 -8.08 14.75 -5.37
N THR A 427 -7.87 15.06 -6.67
CA THR A 427 -8.81 14.75 -7.75
C THR A 427 -9.06 13.24 -7.85
N TYR A 428 -8.03 12.42 -7.62
CA TYR A 428 -8.16 10.97 -7.58
C TYR A 428 -9.05 10.51 -6.42
N LEU A 429 -8.82 11.01 -5.20
CA LEU A 429 -9.62 10.65 -4.03
C LEU A 429 -11.10 11.00 -4.22
N GLN A 430 -11.42 12.08 -4.93
CA GLN A 430 -12.79 12.44 -5.28
C GLN A 430 -13.49 11.43 -6.23
N LYS A 431 -12.73 10.67 -7.02
CA LYS A 431 -13.27 9.59 -7.87
C LYS A 431 -13.63 8.33 -7.07
N ILE A 432 -13.10 8.21 -5.86
CA ILE A 432 -13.39 7.10 -4.97
C ILE A 432 -14.69 7.42 -4.22
N THR A 433 -15.67 6.55 -4.40
CA THR A 433 -17.01 6.63 -3.83
C THR A 433 -17.29 5.36 -3.04
N MET A 434 -18.33 5.38 -2.20
CA MET A 434 -18.77 4.15 -1.50
C MET A 434 -19.11 3.01 -2.48
N ASN A 435 -19.48 3.34 -3.72
CA ASN A 435 -19.88 2.35 -4.72
C ASN A 435 -18.71 1.64 -5.41
N ASN A 436 -17.50 2.23 -5.41
CA ASN A 436 -16.32 1.67 -6.09
C ASN A 436 -15.10 1.52 -5.18
N MET A 437 -15.21 1.86 -3.88
CA MET A 437 -14.10 1.72 -2.92
C MET A 437 -13.59 0.29 -2.73
N HIS A 438 -14.34 -0.70 -3.22
CA HIS A 438 -13.96 -2.11 -3.19
C HIS A 438 -13.19 -2.56 -4.44
N GLU A 439 -13.15 -1.73 -5.47
CA GLU A 439 -12.52 -1.99 -6.76
C GLU A 439 -11.19 -1.23 -6.86
N TYR A 440 -10.35 -1.65 -7.81
CA TYR A 440 -9.18 -0.88 -8.20
C TYR A 440 -9.63 0.28 -9.11
N VAL A 441 -9.40 1.50 -8.66
CA VAL A 441 -9.60 2.75 -9.40
C VAL A 441 -8.20 3.29 -9.74
N PRO A 442 -7.80 3.33 -11.02
CA PRO A 442 -6.47 3.79 -11.41
C PRO A 442 -6.30 5.31 -11.25
N ILE A 443 -5.13 5.73 -10.79
CA ILE A 443 -4.78 7.16 -10.67
C ILE A 443 -4.44 7.72 -12.05
N LEU A 444 -3.55 7.00 -12.74
CA LEU A 444 -3.20 7.26 -14.13
C LEU A 444 -4.33 6.73 -15.00
N GLY A 445 -5.34 7.56 -15.23
CA GLY A 445 -6.43 7.23 -16.14
C GLY A 445 -5.87 6.87 -17.51
N ARG A 446 -5.71 5.59 -17.81
CA ARG A 446 -5.56 5.13 -19.18
C ARG A 446 -6.91 5.39 -19.83
N THR A 447 -7.00 6.44 -20.64
CA THR A 447 -8.01 6.53 -21.68
C THR A 447 -7.79 5.31 -22.56
N ASN A 448 -8.59 4.27 -22.35
CA ASN A 448 -8.63 3.10 -23.23
C ASN A 448 -8.91 3.51 -24.67
#